data_AF-A0A4Q1JJZ7-F1
#
_entry.id   AF-A0A4Q1JJZ7-F1
#
_cell.length_a   1.000
_cell.length_b   1.000
_cell.length_c   1.000
_cell.angle_alpha   90.00
_cell.angle_beta   90.00
_cell.angle_gamma   90.00
#
_symmetry.space_group_name_H-M   'P 1'
#
loop_
_entity.id
_entity.type
_entity.pdbx_description
1 polymer ?
#
loop_
_entity_poly.entity_id
_entity_poly.type
_entity_poly.pdbx_seq_one_letter_code
_entity_poly.pdbx_strand_id
1 'polypeptide(L)'
;MKYPFYLLSLVFVFCLSSLNAQTYETTQSLDSLDQQVQDTMHVKKIQFYKGNVEFIERLRLDNEGQGKVRIVEDYRIDDLLKIDRAENSELPGFQGYRIQVFSGGGRDREKAFSIRQDLEERFPEEKVYVKYQAPDFRVRIGNFRNKFEAMYLYKQCVKLYPYCYLVKDQINLVDLELEQKNVIDEIE
;
A
#
# COMPACT_ATOMS: atom_id res chain seq x y z
N MET A 1 -21.91 62.94 16.95
CA MET A 1 -22.53 61.61 16.76
C MET A 1 -22.35 61.15 15.30
N LYS A 2 -21.29 60.41 14.95
CA LYS A 2 -21.05 59.90 13.58
C LYS A 2 -20.33 58.53 13.51
N TYR A 3 -20.51 57.64 14.50
CA TYR A 3 -19.85 56.31 14.51
C TYR A 3 -20.75 55.05 14.65
N PRO A 4 -22.11 55.09 14.71
CA PRO A 4 -22.88 53.86 14.94
C PRO A 4 -22.94 52.91 13.71
N PHE A 5 -22.75 53.42 12.49
CA PHE A 5 -22.85 52.60 11.26
C PHE A 5 -21.59 51.77 10.96
N TYR A 6 -20.39 52.24 11.33
CA TYR A 6 -19.14 51.51 11.08
C TYR A 6 -18.94 50.29 11.98
N LEU A 7 -19.51 50.31 13.19
CA LEU A 7 -19.44 49.17 14.10
C LEU A 7 -20.27 47.99 13.57
N LEU A 8 -21.44 48.27 12.97
CA LEU A 8 -22.34 47.24 12.45
C LEU A 8 -21.75 46.53 11.22
N SER A 9 -21.05 47.26 10.33
CA SER A 9 -20.37 46.65 9.18
C SER A 9 -19.20 45.76 9.60
N LEU A 10 -18.47 46.14 10.65
CA LEU A 10 -17.30 45.39 11.11
C LEU A 10 -17.73 44.05 11.76
N VAL A 11 -18.84 44.05 12.51
CA VAL A 11 -19.45 42.82 13.04
C VAL A 11 -19.95 41.91 11.92
N PHE A 12 -20.52 42.48 10.85
CA PHE A 12 -21.01 41.71 9.71
C PHE A 12 -19.87 41.04 8.91
N VAL A 13 -18.75 41.73 8.72
CA VAL A 13 -17.54 41.18 8.08
C VAL A 13 -16.91 40.07 8.93
N PHE A 14 -16.85 40.26 10.26
CA PHE A 14 -16.37 39.21 11.17
C PHE A 14 -17.26 37.96 11.11
N CYS A 15 -18.59 38.15 11.08
CA CYS A 15 -19.55 37.04 11.02
C CYS A 15 -19.46 36.24 9.71
N LEU A 16 -19.25 36.91 8.57
CA LEU A 16 -19.04 36.25 7.27
C LEU A 16 -17.76 35.39 7.25
N SER A 17 -16.69 35.85 7.93
CA SER A 17 -15.45 35.05 8.03
C SER A 17 -15.61 33.81 8.89
N SER A 18 -16.36 33.90 10.00
CA SER A 18 -16.62 32.75 10.89
C SER A 18 -17.48 31.69 10.22
N LEU A 19 -18.47 32.09 9.40
CA LEU A 19 -19.34 31.17 8.68
C LEU A 19 -18.59 30.35 7.62
N ASN A 20 -17.71 31.02 6.86
CA ASN A 20 -16.88 30.37 5.83
C ASN A 20 -15.82 29.42 6.44
N ALA A 21 -15.29 29.75 7.63
CA ALA A 21 -14.37 28.87 8.35
C ALA A 21 -15.05 27.57 8.78
N GLN A 22 -16.28 27.66 9.31
CA GLN A 22 -17.06 26.50 9.75
C GLN A 22 -17.42 25.55 8.58
N THR A 23 -17.71 26.09 7.40
CA THR A 23 -17.99 25.29 6.21
C THR A 23 -16.75 24.57 5.68
N TYR A 24 -15.56 25.18 5.80
CA TYR A 24 -14.31 24.58 5.33
C TYR A 24 -13.88 23.37 6.17
N GLU A 25 -13.99 23.46 7.50
CA GLU A 25 -13.70 22.33 8.39
C GLU A 25 -14.62 21.13 8.11
N THR A 26 -15.89 21.41 7.81
CA THR A 26 -16.88 20.39 7.49
C THR A 26 -16.59 19.72 6.14
N THR A 27 -16.24 20.49 5.10
CA THR A 27 -15.86 19.93 3.79
C THR A 27 -14.58 19.11 3.87
N GLN A 28 -13.58 19.57 4.62
CA GLN A 28 -12.33 18.84 4.81
C GLN A 28 -12.56 17.49 5.53
N SER A 29 -13.54 17.44 6.45
CA SER A 29 -13.92 16.19 7.12
C SER A 29 -14.66 15.21 6.20
N LEU A 30 -15.52 15.69 5.30
CA LEU A 30 -16.26 14.87 4.34
C LEU A 30 -15.33 14.25 3.28
N ASP A 31 -14.39 15.03 2.74
CA ASP A 31 -13.40 14.53 1.77
C ASP A 31 -12.51 13.43 2.39
N SER A 32 -12.17 13.56 3.68
CA SER A 32 -11.40 12.56 4.41
C SER A 32 -12.17 11.26 4.66
N LEU A 33 -13.49 11.35 4.82
CA LEU A 33 -14.38 10.21 5.00
C LEU A 33 -14.59 9.46 3.68
N ASP A 34 -14.79 10.16 2.56
CA ASP A 34 -14.90 9.55 1.24
C ASP A 34 -13.59 8.85 0.84
N GLN A 35 -12.45 9.48 1.13
CA GLN A 35 -11.14 8.85 0.94
C GLN A 35 -10.99 7.59 1.81
N GLN A 36 -11.43 7.63 3.06
CA GLN A 36 -11.37 6.48 3.98
C GLN A 36 -12.35 5.36 3.57
N VAL A 37 -13.53 5.68 3.03
CA VAL A 37 -14.48 4.70 2.48
C VAL A 37 -13.91 4.05 1.22
N GLN A 38 -13.27 4.80 0.33
CA GLN A 38 -12.58 4.26 -0.85
C GLN A 38 -11.40 3.35 -0.46
N ASP A 39 -10.59 3.77 0.51
CA ASP A 39 -9.49 2.96 1.04
C ASP A 39 -10.02 1.69 1.73
N THR A 40 -11.19 1.74 2.37
CA THR A 40 -11.86 0.57 2.99
C THR A 40 -12.49 -0.37 1.96
N MET A 41 -13.01 0.16 0.84
CA MET A 41 -13.55 -0.64 -0.28
C MET A 41 -12.44 -1.45 -0.97
N HIS A 42 -11.24 -0.88 -1.12
CA HIS A 42 -10.08 -1.60 -1.66
C HIS A 42 -9.52 -2.67 -0.70
N VAL A 43 -9.78 -2.55 0.61
CA VAL A 43 -9.35 -3.51 1.63
C VAL A 43 -10.20 -4.80 1.62
N LYS A 44 -11.40 -4.78 1.04
CA LYS A 44 -12.35 -5.92 1.08
C LYS A 44 -12.24 -6.88 -0.11
N LYS A 45 -11.07 -7.00 -0.75
CA LYS A 45 -10.75 -8.16 -1.58
C LYS A 45 -10.14 -9.25 -0.69
N ILE A 46 -10.92 -9.69 0.30
CA ILE A 46 -10.58 -10.81 1.17
C ILE A 46 -10.53 -12.06 0.29
N GLN A 47 -9.40 -12.75 0.36
CA GLN A 47 -9.00 -13.95 -0.37
C GLN A 47 -10.15 -14.81 -0.91
N PHE A 48 -10.41 -14.72 -2.21
CA PHE A 48 -11.16 -15.76 -2.92
C PHE A 48 -10.15 -16.85 -3.36
N TYR A 49 -10.28 -18.01 -2.74
CA TYR A 49 -9.80 -19.34 -3.13
C TYR A 49 -8.56 -19.40 -4.05
N LYS A 50 -7.37 -19.47 -3.44
CA LYS A 50 -6.06 -19.83 -4.04
C LYS A 50 -6.01 -21.28 -4.60
N GLY A 51 -7.13 -21.86 -5.04
CA GLY A 51 -7.22 -23.29 -5.37
C GLY A 51 -8.08 -23.69 -6.57
N ASN A 52 -8.92 -22.82 -7.14
CA ASN A 52 -9.99 -23.31 -8.03
C ASN A 52 -9.75 -23.07 -9.54
N VAL A 53 -8.98 -22.05 -9.94
CA VAL A 53 -8.74 -21.74 -11.37
C VAL A 53 -7.77 -22.72 -12.02
N GLU A 54 -6.67 -23.07 -11.35
CA GLU A 54 -5.70 -24.05 -11.87
C GLU A 54 -6.30 -25.46 -11.96
N PHE A 55 -7.26 -25.78 -11.10
CA PHE A 55 -7.91 -27.08 -11.10
C PHE A 55 -8.72 -27.33 -12.38
N ILE A 56 -9.59 -26.39 -12.77
CA ILE A 56 -10.39 -26.52 -13.99
C ILE A 56 -9.50 -26.54 -15.23
N GLU A 57 -8.44 -25.73 -15.28
CA GLU A 57 -7.48 -25.77 -16.40
C GLU A 57 -6.76 -27.11 -16.51
N ARG A 58 -6.33 -27.70 -15.39
CA ARG A 58 -5.72 -29.04 -15.41
C ARG A 58 -6.68 -30.11 -15.93
N LEU A 59 -7.98 -29.97 -15.68
CA LEU A 59 -8.98 -30.88 -16.22
C LEU A 59 -9.27 -30.66 -17.72
N ARG A 60 -8.95 -29.48 -18.25
CA ARG A 60 -9.04 -29.17 -19.69
C ARG A 60 -7.84 -29.71 -20.48
N LEU A 61 -6.70 -29.92 -19.82
CA LEU A 61 -5.50 -30.51 -20.44
C LEU A 61 -5.66 -32.02 -20.65
N ASP A 62 -5.44 -32.48 -21.88
CA ASP A 62 -5.45 -33.91 -22.22
C ASP A 62 -4.06 -34.49 -21.99
N ASN A 63 -3.85 -35.14 -20.84
CA ASN A 63 -2.58 -35.77 -20.48
C ASN A 63 -2.64 -37.29 -20.69
N GLU A 64 -1.60 -37.84 -21.31
CA GLU A 64 -1.48 -39.29 -21.49
C GLU A 64 -1.50 -40.04 -20.14
N GLY A 65 -2.32 -41.09 -20.04
CA GLY A 65 -2.50 -41.87 -18.82
C GLY A 65 -3.53 -41.33 -17.83
N GLN A 66 -4.19 -40.19 -18.13
CA GLN A 66 -5.30 -39.67 -17.35
C GLN A 66 -6.66 -39.97 -18.00
N GLY A 67 -7.72 -40.03 -17.19
CA GLY A 67 -9.08 -40.20 -17.68
C GLY A 67 -9.59 -38.91 -18.34
N LYS A 68 -10.26 -39.03 -19.49
CA LYS A 68 -10.83 -37.89 -20.21
C LYS A 68 -12.03 -37.31 -19.45
N VAL A 69 -11.89 -36.07 -18.97
CA VAL A 69 -12.95 -35.36 -18.24
C VAL A 69 -13.73 -34.45 -19.19
N ARG A 70 -15.06 -34.55 -19.19
CA ARG A 70 -15.93 -33.63 -19.94
C ARG A 70 -16.54 -32.61 -18.98
N ILE A 71 -16.08 -31.37 -19.08
CA ILE A 71 -16.63 -30.24 -18.31
C ILE A 71 -17.87 -29.71 -19.02
N VAL A 72 -18.96 -29.57 -18.28
CA VAL A 72 -20.19 -28.92 -18.75
C VAL A 72 -20.40 -27.70 -17.86
N GLU A 73 -20.09 -26.53 -18.41
CA GLU A 73 -20.18 -25.25 -17.69
C GLU A 73 -20.87 -24.19 -18.55
N ASP A 74 -21.38 -23.17 -17.87
CA ASP A 74 -21.95 -21.99 -18.50
C ASP A 74 -20.81 -21.05 -18.94
N TYR A 75 -20.93 -20.42 -20.12
CA TYR A 75 -19.92 -19.50 -20.64
C TYR A 75 -19.60 -18.35 -19.66
N ARG A 76 -20.57 -17.94 -18.83
CA ARG A 76 -20.40 -16.91 -17.81
C ARG A 76 -19.39 -17.30 -16.73
N ILE A 77 -19.22 -18.61 -16.48
CA ILE A 77 -18.21 -19.10 -15.54
C ILE A 77 -16.82 -18.90 -16.13
N ASP A 78 -16.62 -19.19 -17.42
CA ASP A 78 -15.33 -18.97 -18.07
C ASP A 78 -14.96 -17.48 -18.12
N ASP A 79 -15.95 -16.60 -18.38
CA ASP A 79 -15.76 -15.15 -18.32
C ASP A 79 -15.42 -14.67 -16.91
N LEU A 80 -16.11 -15.17 -15.89
CA LEU A 80 -15.80 -14.87 -14.50
C LEU A 80 -14.39 -15.32 -14.12
N LEU A 81 -13.96 -16.51 -14.55
CA LEU A 81 -12.59 -17.01 -14.30
C LEU A 81 -11.53 -16.20 -15.06
N LYS A 82 -11.85 -15.65 -16.25
CA LYS A 82 -10.95 -14.71 -16.95
C LYS A 82 -10.83 -13.39 -16.18
N ILE A 83 -11.94 -12.84 -15.70
CA ILE A 83 -11.95 -11.61 -14.88
C ILE A 83 -11.16 -11.85 -13.61
N ASP A 84 -11.44 -12.94 -12.89
CA ASP A 84 -10.75 -13.30 -11.65
C ASP A 84 -9.24 -13.46 -11.86
N ARG A 85 -8.83 -14.11 -12.96
CA ARG A 85 -7.41 -14.17 -13.35
C ARG A 85 -6.86 -12.79 -13.65
N ALA A 86 -7.42 -12.02 -14.58
CA ALA A 86 -6.90 -10.69 -14.90
C ALA A 86 -6.76 -9.79 -13.67
N GLU A 87 -7.66 -9.95 -12.70
CA GLU A 87 -7.73 -9.17 -11.48
C GLU A 87 -6.89 -9.72 -10.31
N ASN A 88 -6.47 -11.00 -10.35
CA ASN A 88 -5.74 -11.68 -9.27
C ASN A 88 -4.44 -12.40 -9.72
N SER A 89 -4.12 -12.45 -11.02
CA SER A 89 -3.03 -13.27 -11.58
C SER A 89 -1.65 -12.63 -11.50
N GLU A 90 -1.57 -11.35 -11.20
CA GLU A 90 -0.29 -10.67 -11.02
C GLU A 90 -0.06 -10.46 -9.53
N LEU A 91 0.57 -11.45 -8.89
CA LEU A 91 1.08 -11.44 -7.50
C LEU A 91 0.11 -10.77 -6.50
N PRO A 92 -0.68 -11.55 -5.72
CA PRO A 92 -1.64 -10.96 -4.83
C PRO A 92 -0.89 -10.04 -3.87
N GLY A 93 -1.22 -8.77 -3.96
CA GLY A 93 -0.52 -7.68 -3.33
C GLY A 93 -1.49 -6.56 -3.05
N PHE A 94 -1.12 -5.66 -2.16
CA PHE A 94 -1.95 -4.51 -1.81
C PHE A 94 -1.16 -3.23 -1.98
N GLN A 95 -1.89 -2.15 -2.22
CA GLN A 95 -1.31 -0.83 -2.18
C GLN A 95 -0.96 -0.49 -0.74
N GLY A 96 0.33 -0.33 -0.46
CA GLY A 96 0.83 0.00 0.87
C GLY A 96 1.86 1.12 0.83
N TYR A 97 2.63 1.20 1.92
CA TYR A 97 3.68 2.19 2.12
C TYR A 97 4.99 1.51 2.51
N ARG A 98 6.09 2.06 2.00
CA ARG A 98 7.45 1.76 2.42
C ARG A 98 8.20 3.05 2.68
N ILE A 99 9.28 3.00 3.46
CA ILE A 99 10.14 4.16 3.66
C ILE A 99 11.32 4.04 2.70
N GLN A 100 11.48 4.99 1.79
CA GLN A 100 12.65 5.06 0.93
C GLN A 100 13.76 5.81 1.66
N VAL A 101 14.88 5.15 1.88
CA VAL A 101 16.02 5.67 2.65
C VAL A 101 17.10 6.24 1.74
N PHE A 102 17.33 5.60 0.59
CA PHE A 102 18.37 6.01 -0.36
C PHE A 102 17.87 5.94 -1.79
N SER A 103 18.37 6.88 -2.60
CA SER A 103 18.27 6.88 -4.06
C SER A 103 19.59 7.41 -4.61
N GLY A 104 20.26 6.64 -5.45
CA GLY A 104 21.54 7.02 -6.05
C GLY A 104 21.72 6.41 -7.43
N GLY A 105 22.67 6.91 -8.21
CA GLY A 105 22.88 6.46 -9.58
C GLY A 105 23.58 5.11 -9.67
N GLY A 106 23.85 4.63 -10.88
CA GLY A 106 24.48 3.33 -11.12
C GLY A 106 25.86 3.13 -10.45
N ARG A 107 26.59 4.21 -10.15
CA ARG A 107 27.87 4.18 -9.42
C ARG A 107 27.71 4.00 -7.91
N ASP A 108 26.51 4.27 -7.37
CA ASP A 108 26.22 4.20 -5.93
C ASP A 108 25.74 2.82 -5.49
N ARG A 109 25.97 1.79 -6.32
CA ARG A 109 25.57 0.40 -6.01
C ARG A 109 26.11 -0.04 -4.66
N GLU A 110 27.41 0.08 -4.43
CA GLU A 110 28.06 -0.34 -3.18
C GLU A 110 27.48 0.40 -1.97
N LYS A 111 27.21 1.70 -2.13
CA LYS A 111 26.57 2.52 -1.10
C LYS A 111 25.14 2.04 -0.78
N ALA A 112 24.36 1.67 -1.78
CA ALA A 112 23.02 1.11 -1.58
C ALA A 112 23.05 -0.20 -0.78
N PHE A 113 24.02 -1.09 -1.07
CA PHE A 113 24.19 -2.35 -0.32
C PHE A 113 24.72 -2.11 1.10
N SER A 114 25.62 -1.15 1.30
CA SER A 114 26.09 -0.77 2.64
C SER A 114 24.94 -0.21 3.49
N ILE A 115 24.10 0.66 2.94
CA ILE A 115 22.92 1.19 3.64
C ILE A 115 21.92 0.06 3.94
N ARG A 116 21.74 -0.89 3.03
CA ARG A 116 20.91 -2.07 3.28
C ARG A 116 21.39 -2.82 4.51
N GLN A 117 22.69 -3.13 4.57
CA GLN A 117 23.27 -3.87 5.69
C GLN A 117 23.11 -3.11 7.02
N ASP A 118 23.40 -1.81 7.05
CA ASP A 118 23.23 -1.00 8.28
C ASP A 118 21.76 -0.96 8.73
N LEU A 119 20.80 -0.91 7.80
CA LEU A 119 19.38 -0.97 8.13
C LEU A 119 18.96 -2.35 8.65
N GLU A 120 19.45 -3.44 8.06
CA GLU A 120 19.18 -4.81 8.53
C GLU A 120 19.76 -5.06 9.94
N GLU A 121 20.92 -4.48 10.24
CA GLU A 121 21.55 -4.57 11.57
C GLU A 121 20.79 -3.76 12.63
N ARG A 122 20.26 -2.57 12.27
CA ARG A 122 19.56 -1.68 13.21
C ARG A 122 18.08 -2.02 13.39
N PHE A 123 17.44 -2.53 12.35
CA PHE A 123 16.02 -2.85 12.32
C PHE A 123 15.83 -4.31 11.88
N PRO A 124 16.23 -5.28 12.72
CA PRO A 124 16.17 -6.70 12.36
C PRO A 124 14.74 -7.22 12.11
N GLU A 125 13.74 -6.56 12.69
CA GLU A 125 12.31 -6.89 12.52
C GLU A 125 11.78 -6.49 11.13
N GLU A 126 12.46 -5.59 10.43
CA GLU A 126 11.94 -4.93 9.23
C GLU A 126 12.73 -5.33 7.99
N LYS A 127 12.03 -5.75 6.94
CA LYS A 127 12.69 -6.15 5.69
C LYS A 127 13.21 -4.95 4.92
N VAL A 128 14.43 -5.10 4.38
CA VAL A 128 15.08 -4.09 3.54
C VAL A 128 15.18 -4.57 2.10
N TYR A 129 14.75 -3.72 1.18
CA TYR A 129 14.66 -3.97 -0.25
C TYR A 129 15.60 -3.04 -1.02
N VAL A 130 16.42 -3.61 -1.90
CA VAL A 130 17.21 -2.84 -2.86
C VAL A 130 16.63 -3.09 -4.24
N LYS A 131 16.09 -2.06 -4.87
CA LYS A 131 15.52 -2.13 -6.21
C LYS A 131 16.38 -1.32 -7.17
N TYR A 132 16.79 -1.95 -8.26
CA TYR A 132 17.44 -1.25 -9.37
C TYR A 132 16.38 -0.83 -10.38
N GLN A 133 16.24 0.48 -10.59
CA GLN A 133 15.39 1.06 -11.61
C GLN A 133 16.26 2.02 -12.42
N ALA A 134 16.72 1.56 -13.59
CA ALA A 134 17.71 2.27 -14.39
C ALA A 134 17.37 3.77 -14.55
N PRO A 135 18.32 4.68 -14.28
CA PRO A 135 19.73 4.44 -13.95
C PRO A 135 20.05 4.29 -12.44
N ASP A 136 19.05 4.25 -11.57
CA ASP A 136 19.21 4.45 -10.13
C ASP A 136 18.99 3.17 -9.28
N PHE A 137 19.70 3.09 -8.16
CA PHE A 137 19.44 2.17 -7.05
C PHE A 137 18.61 2.86 -5.97
N ARG A 138 17.55 2.18 -5.52
CA ARG A 138 16.68 2.64 -4.43
C ARG A 138 16.71 1.63 -3.29
N VAL A 139 16.84 2.13 -2.06
CA VAL A 139 16.75 1.31 -0.84
C VAL A 139 15.48 1.68 -0.09
N ARG A 140 14.64 0.68 0.18
CA ARG A 140 13.36 0.81 0.87
C ARG A 140 13.29 -0.14 2.06
N ILE A 141 12.62 0.27 3.13
CA ILE A 141 12.46 -0.54 4.34
C ILE A 141 10.97 -0.65 4.74
N GLY A 142 10.62 -1.84 5.24
CA GLY A 142 9.34 -2.17 5.84
C GLY A 142 8.22 -2.43 4.84
N ASN A 143 7.13 -3.00 5.35
CA ASN A 143 5.91 -3.31 4.60
C ASN A 143 4.68 -2.84 5.38
N PHE A 144 4.17 -1.65 5.08
CA PHE A 144 3.07 -1.06 5.86
C PHE A 144 1.78 -1.00 5.05
N ARG A 145 0.66 -1.32 5.70
CA ARG A 145 -0.66 -1.18 5.08
C ARG A 145 -1.09 0.27 5.07
N ASN A 146 -0.86 0.96 6.19
CA ASN A 146 -1.29 2.33 6.38
C ASN A 146 -0.11 3.28 6.59
N LYS A 147 -0.28 4.54 6.17
CA LYS A 147 0.72 5.60 6.42
C LYS A 147 0.98 5.80 7.92
N PHE A 148 -0.03 5.59 8.75
CA PHE A 148 0.07 5.73 10.20
C PHE A 148 1.01 4.68 10.81
N GLU A 149 0.93 3.43 10.38
CA GLU A 149 1.83 2.35 10.82
C GLU A 149 3.28 2.67 10.45
N ALA A 150 3.50 3.09 9.20
CA ALA A 150 4.82 3.46 8.70
C ALA A 150 5.43 4.69 9.41
N MET A 151 4.61 5.52 10.06
CA MET A 151 5.05 6.77 10.68
C MET A 151 6.02 6.53 11.85
N TYR A 152 5.82 5.44 12.60
CA TYR A 152 6.68 5.10 13.73
C TYR A 152 8.11 4.83 13.26
N LEU A 153 8.27 3.88 12.33
CA LEU A 153 9.58 3.55 11.76
C LEU A 153 10.18 4.74 11.02
N TYR A 154 9.37 5.50 10.29
CA TYR A 154 9.81 6.71 9.59
C TYR A 154 10.50 7.71 10.52
N LYS A 155 9.91 7.99 11.69
CA LYS A 155 10.50 8.90 12.68
C LYS A 155 11.85 8.41 13.21
N GLN A 156 12.07 7.09 13.26
CA GLN A 156 13.37 6.52 13.62
C GLN A 156 14.36 6.65 12.46
N CYS A 157 13.93 6.30 11.24
CA CYS A 157 14.76 6.41 10.04
C CYS A 157 15.21 7.86 9.78
N VAL A 158 14.36 8.87 9.95
CA VAL A 158 14.71 10.28 9.72
C VAL A 158 15.88 10.76 10.60
N LYS A 159 16.00 10.23 11.82
CA LYS A 159 17.11 10.58 12.74
C LYS A 159 18.46 10.09 12.22
N LEU A 160 18.47 8.95 11.53
CA LEU A 160 19.68 8.32 10.98
C LEU A 160 19.94 8.78 9.54
N TYR A 161 18.86 8.95 8.77
CA TYR A 161 18.84 9.24 7.35
C TYR A 161 17.90 10.42 7.09
N PRO A 162 18.41 11.67 7.15
CA PRO A 162 17.59 12.88 7.05
C PRO A 162 16.82 13.01 5.72
N TYR A 163 17.28 12.34 4.67
CA TYR A 163 16.69 12.40 3.34
C TYR A 163 15.67 11.28 3.05
N CYS A 164 15.29 10.49 4.06
CA CYS A 164 14.29 9.45 3.86
C CYS A 164 12.86 10.01 3.77
N TYR A 165 11.98 9.30 3.07
CA TYR A 165 10.57 9.69 2.90
C TYR A 165 9.66 8.48 2.68
N LEU A 166 8.37 8.65 3.00
CA LEU A 166 7.35 7.63 2.79
C LEU A 166 6.93 7.57 1.32
N VAL A 167 6.86 6.36 0.78
CA VAL A 167 6.53 6.08 -0.63
C VAL A 167 5.41 5.07 -0.70
N LYS A 168 4.41 5.34 -1.54
CA LYS A 168 3.40 4.35 -1.90
C LYS A 168 4.03 3.30 -2.81
N ASP A 169 3.89 2.03 -2.46
CA ASP A 169 4.43 0.90 -3.21
C ASP A 169 3.43 -0.27 -3.22
N GLN A 170 3.49 -1.11 -4.24
CA GLN A 170 2.74 -2.36 -4.25
C GLN A 170 3.53 -3.40 -3.45
N ILE A 171 2.91 -3.90 -2.38
CA ILE A 171 3.52 -4.87 -1.47
C ILE A 171 2.92 -6.25 -1.77
N ASN A 172 3.76 -7.24 -2.01
CA ASN A 172 3.33 -8.61 -2.28
C ASN A 172 2.92 -9.29 -0.97
N LEU A 173 1.81 -10.03 -0.97
CA LEU A 173 1.35 -10.75 0.23
C LEU A 173 2.34 -11.85 0.67
N VAL A 174 3.08 -12.44 -0.26
CA VAL A 174 4.13 -13.43 0.05
C VAL A 174 5.18 -12.84 1.00
N ASP A 175 5.50 -11.55 0.85
CA ASP A 175 6.50 -10.88 1.70
C ASP A 175 6.03 -10.80 3.16
N LEU A 176 4.71 -10.65 3.38
CA LEU A 176 4.07 -10.60 4.71
C LEU A 176 3.89 -11.99 5.35
N GLU A 177 3.55 -13.01 4.57
CA GLU A 177 3.42 -14.38 5.09
C GLU A 177 4.73 -14.87 5.73
N LEU A 178 5.86 -14.48 5.13
CA LEU A 178 7.19 -14.77 5.66
C LEU A 178 7.50 -14.02 6.96
N GLU A 179 6.97 -12.81 7.16
CA GLU A 179 7.14 -12.07 8.43
C GLU A 179 6.34 -12.72 9.55
N GLN A 180 5.09 -13.11 9.28
CA GLN A 180 4.24 -13.77 10.28
C GLN A 180 4.81 -15.12 10.73
N LYS A 181 5.37 -15.90 9.79
CA LYS A 181 5.99 -17.18 10.11
C LYS A 181 7.20 -17.01 11.04
N ASN A 182 8.09 -16.06 10.75
CA ASN A 182 9.26 -15.80 11.58
C ASN A 182 8.86 -15.42 13.02
N VAL A 183 7.81 -14.60 13.19
CA VAL A 183 7.30 -14.22 14.51
C VAL A 183 6.73 -15.42 15.27
N ILE A 184 6.03 -16.34 14.59
CA ILE A 184 5.47 -17.55 15.23
C ILE A 184 6.60 -18.50 15.64
N ASP A 185 7.59 -18.71 14.77
CA ASP A 185 8.76 -19.56 15.05
C ASP A 185 9.63 -19.01 16.20
N GLU A 186 9.56 -17.71 16.51
CA GLU A 186 10.27 -17.09 17.66
C GLU A 186 9.52 -17.23 19.01
N ILE A 187 8.24 -17.61 18.98
CA ILE A 187 7.39 -17.72 20.19
C ILE A 187 7.30 -19.18 20.69
N GLU A 188 7.61 -20.17 19.84
CA GLU A 188 7.71 -21.60 20.19
C GLU A 188 9.11 -22.00 20.70
#